data_AF-A0A0C9UVA4-F1
#
_entry.id   AF-A0A0C9UVA4-F1
#
_cell.length_a   1.000
_cell.length_b   1.000
_cell.length_c   1.000
_cell.angle_alpha   90.00
_cell.angle_beta   90.00
_cell.angle_gamma   90.00
#
_symmetry.space_group_name_H-M   'P 1'
#
loop_
_entity.id
_entity.type
_entity.pdbx_description
1 polymer ?
#
loop_
_entity_poly.entity_id
_entity_poly.type
_entity_poly.pdbx_seq_one_letter_code
_entity_poly.pdbx_strand_id
1 'polypeptide(L)' 'MDAFMQSLSGLSVAILLVYISLNVSKVPLPPGPRPLPFIGNLHQIPKHDPPAVYAKWRKKYGA' A
#
# COMPACT_ATOMS: atom_id res chain seq x y z
N MET A 1 -43.15 -3.08 -9.76
CA MET A 1 -42.35 -2.78 -8.55
C MET A 1 -41.15 -3.71 -8.44
N ASP A 2 -41.25 -4.93 -8.97
CA ASP A 2 -40.24 -5.98 -8.84
C ASP A 2 -38.91 -5.69 -9.55
N ALA A 3 -38.96 -5.15 -10.77
CA ALA A 3 -37.75 -4.78 -11.52
C ALA A 3 -36.93 -3.67 -10.82
N PHE A 4 -37.61 -2.73 -10.17
CA PHE A 4 -36.96 -1.66 -9.41
C PHE A 4 -36.26 -2.23 -8.17
N MET A 5 -36.92 -3.14 -7.44
CA MET A 5 -36.35 -3.78 -6.25
C MET A 5 -35.18 -4.72 -6.58
N GLN A 6 -35.22 -5.39 -7.73
CA GLN A 6 -34.10 -6.19 -8.25
C GLN A 6 -32.87 -5.33 -8.60
N SER A 7 -33.07 -4.13 -9.13
CA SER A 7 -31.96 -3.21 -9.42
C SER A 7 -31.30 -2.65 -8.15
N LEU A 8 -32.09 -2.35 -7.11
CA LEU A 8 -31.59 -1.84 -5.83
C LEU A 8 -30.79 -2.89 -5.06
N SER A 9 -31.24 -4.15 -5.10
CA SER A 9 -30.52 -5.26 -4.45
C SER A 9 -29.21 -5.56 -5.14
N GLY A 10 -29.18 -5.57 -6.49
CA GLY A 10 -27.95 -5.72 -7.27
C GLY A 10 -26.93 -4.62 -6.96
N LEU A 11 -27.37 -3.36 -6.88
CA LEU A 11 -26.50 -2.24 -6.50
C LEU A 11 -25.95 -2.39 -5.09
N SER A 12 -26.79 -2.79 -4.13
CA SER A 12 -26.38 -2.98 -2.73
C SER A 12 -25.33 -4.09 -2.58
N VAL A 13 -25.50 -5.20 -3.32
CA VAL A 13 -24.52 -6.30 -3.35
C VAL A 13 -23.22 -5.84 -3.98
N ALA A 14 -23.27 -5.11 -5.10
CA ALA A 14 -22.07 -4.59 -5.75
C ALA A 14 -21.29 -3.63 -4.82
N ILE A 15 -21.98 -2.72 -4.13
CA ILE A 15 -21.37 -1.82 -3.14
C ILE A 15 -20.71 -2.61 -2.01
N LEU A 16 -21.39 -3.63 -1.48
CA LEU A 16 -20.83 -4.48 -0.42
C LEU A 16 -19.58 -5.23 -0.87
N LEU A 17 -19.59 -5.80 -2.08
CA LEU A 17 -18.44 -6.50 -2.64
C LEU A 17 -17.25 -5.56 -2.85
N VAL A 18 -17.50 -4.34 -3.32
CA VAL A 18 -16.45 -3.31 -3.44
C VAL A 18 -15.91 -2.94 -2.06
N TYR A 19 -16.78 -2.69 -1.09
CA TYR A 19 -16.38 -2.34 0.28
C TYR A 19 -15.48 -3.42 0.92
N ILE A 20 -15.85 -4.70 0.79
CA ILE A 20 -15.04 -5.82 1.30
C ILE A 20 -13.71 -5.93 0.54
N SER A 21 -13.74 -5.78 -0.79
CA SER A 21 -12.53 -5.89 -1.63
C SER A 21 -11.54 -4.75 -1.39
N LEU A 22 -12.03 -3.57 -0.99
CA LEU A 22 -11.20 -2.44 -0.58
C LEU A 22 -10.62 -2.63 0.83
N ASN A 23 -11.19 -3.54 1.63
CA ASN A 23 -10.75 -3.84 2.98
C ASN A 23 -9.69 -4.95 3.01
N VAL A 24 -8.72 -4.89 2.09
CA VAL A 24 -7.50 -5.72 2.17
C VAL A 24 -6.73 -5.29 3.41
N SER A 25 -6.51 -6.24 4.32
CA SER A 25 -5.65 -6.07 5.49
C SER A 25 -4.30 -5.49 5.07
N LYS A 26 -4.02 -4.27 5.52
CA LYS A 26 -2.70 -3.66 5.37
C LYS A 26 -1.78 -4.33 6.39
N VAL A 27 -1.15 -5.44 5.99
CA VAL A 27 -0.02 -5.98 6.73
C VAL A 27 1.01 -4.85 6.83
N PRO A 28 1.61 -4.61 8.01
CA PRO A 28 2.62 -3.56 8.14
C PRO A 28 3.68 -3.76 7.08
N LEU A 29 3.93 -2.72 6.27
CA LEU A 29 5.01 -2.78 5.31
C LEU A 29 6.34 -3.00 6.06
N PRO A 30 7.30 -3.70 5.42
CA PRO A 30 8.64 -3.81 5.96
C PRO A 30 9.19 -2.44 6.38
N PRO A 31 9.89 -2.33 7.53
CA PRO A 31 10.43 -1.07 7.99
C PRO A 31 11.56 -0.60 7.05
N GLY A 32 11.63 0.68 6.71
CA GLY A 32 12.72 1.23 5.88
C GLY A 32 13.90 1.82 6.67
N PRO A 33 14.87 2.45 6.00
CA PRO A 33 15.87 3.31 6.63
C PRO A 33 15.20 4.38 7.51
N ARG A 34 15.77 4.63 8.69
CA ARG A 34 15.20 5.61 9.63
C ARG A 34 15.38 7.03 9.08
N PRO A 35 14.30 7.83 9.00
CA PRO A 35 14.37 9.23 8.59
C PRO A 35 14.95 10.11 9.70
N LEU A 36 15.64 11.18 9.30
CA LEU A 36 16.02 12.26 10.22
C LEU A 36 14.86 13.24 10.43
N PRO A 37 14.79 13.91 11.60
CA PRO A 37 13.86 15.02 11.80
C PRO A 37 14.03 16.09 10.71
N PHE A 38 12.91 16.67 10.27
CA PHE A 38 12.81 17.75 9.27
C PHE A 38 13.21 17.41 7.82
N ILE A 39 14.29 16.65 7.58
CA ILE A 39 14.81 16.37 6.22
C ILE A 39 14.50 14.96 5.68
N GLY A 40 14.00 14.06 6.54
CA GLY A 40 13.68 12.70 6.14
C GLY A 40 14.90 11.90 5.65
N ASN A 41 14.71 11.14 4.58
CA ASN A 41 15.73 10.26 3.98
C ASN A 41 16.55 10.93 2.86
N LEU A 42 16.46 12.26 2.70
CA LEU A 42 17.17 12.98 1.63
C LEU A 42 18.70 12.75 1.68
N HIS A 43 19.27 12.73 2.89
CA HIS A 43 20.69 12.47 3.12
C HIS A 43 21.15 11.05 2.79
N GLN A 44 20.20 10.10 2.64
CA GLN A 44 20.48 8.68 2.35
C GLN A 44 20.40 8.36 0.85
N ILE A 45 20.06 9.33 0.00
CA ILE A 45 20.02 9.12 -1.45
C ILE A 45 21.43 8.77 -1.94
N PRO A 46 21.66 7.55 -2.45
CA PRO A 46 22.98 7.12 -2.87
C PRO A 46 23.43 7.92 -4.09
N LYS A 47 24.59 8.56 -3.99
CA LYS A 47 25.24 9.28 -5.10
C LYS A 47 26.07 8.37 -5.99
N HIS A 48 26.47 7.21 -5.48
CA HIS A 48 27.29 6.21 -6.16
C HIS A 48 26.66 4.83 -6.01
N ASP A 49 26.61 4.10 -7.13
CA ASP A 49 26.02 2.75 -7.24
C ASP A 49 24.65 2.59 -6.52
N PRO A 50 23.62 3.37 -6.92
CA PRO A 50 22.28 3.25 -6.34
C PRO A 50 21.70 1.83 -6.33
N PRO A 51 21.84 1.02 -7.41
CA PRO A 51 21.30 -0.35 -7.42
C PRO A 51 21.84 -1.22 -6.29
N ALA A 52 23.15 -1.18 -6.01
CA ALA A 52 23.73 -1.98 -4.92
C ALA A 52 23.26 -1.51 -3.54
N VAL A 53 23.10 -0.20 -3.33
CA VAL A 53 22.59 0.35 -2.07
C VAL A 53 21.14 -0.07 -1.84
N TYR A 54 20.29 0.05 -2.86
CA TYR A 54 18.90 -0.38 -2.77
C TYR A 54 18.77 -1.91 -2.63
N ALA A 55 19.68 -2.69 -3.23
CA ALA A 55 19.73 -4.13 -3.01
C ALA A 55 20.08 -4.49 -1.56
N LYS A 56 21.03 -3.77 -0.93
CA LYS A 56 21.35 -3.91 0.50
C LYS A 56 20.17 -3.54 1.37
N TRP A 57 19.46 -2.46 1.07
CA TRP A 57 18.24 -2.07 1.79
C TRP A 57 17.16 -3.14 1.66
N ARG A 58 16.90 -3.67 0.46
CA ARG A 58 15.95 -4.76 0.28
C ARG A 58 16.29 -5.98 1.12
N LYS A 59 17.58 -6.36 1.20
CA LYS A 59 18.03 -7.48 2.04
C LYS A 59 17.84 -7.21 3.55
N LYS A 60 18.03 -5.96 3.98
CA LYS A 60 17.97 -5.56 5.40
C LYS A 60 16.54 -5.30 5.88
N TYR A 61 15.73 -4.72 5.01
CA TYR A 61 14.45 -4.12 5.35
C TYR A 61 13.28 -4.86 4.73
N GLY A 62 13.44 -5.51 3.57
CA GLY A 62 12.38 -6.20 2.85
C GLY A 62 11.68 -7.27 3.68
N ALA A 63 10.41 -7.51 3.37
CA ALA A 63 9.60 -8.61 3.89
C ALA A 63 9.96 -9.93 3.20
#